data_AF-A0A210PIB6-F1
#
_entry.id   AF-A0A210PIB6-F1
#
_cell.length_a   1.000
_cell.length_b   1.000
_cell.length_c   1.000
_cell.angle_alpha   90.00
_cell.angle_beta   90.00
_cell.angle_gamma   90.00
#
_symmetry.space_group_name_H-M   'P 1'
#
loop_
_entity.id
_entity.type
_entity.pdbx_description
1 polymer ?
#
loop_
_entity_poly.entity_id
_entity_poly.type
_entity_poly.pdbx_seq_one_letter_code
_entity_poly.pdbx_strand_id
1 'polypeptide(L)'
;MTVNPIIRIGGRIHSVPFGDDGETEDQATVESEATWIHGKGPVNELADAFDLIDYGLTEDEYHGMYAGSNGTKCYEELVRKSREEFRKITEELYENKLSASSLTLYPSVLGYIQNRLDQVVGTLPDNDRDGGKDICRTLMKVEEYNHGAALEDVSVFIPDNIIPGNNISLTGGYYALIPRLAHTVTDKTIHIHTKVINIGYTIHLCESENGTIMYTASHVIVTNSLGVLKKISPDTF
;
A
#
# COMPACT_ATOMS: atom_id res chain seq x y z
N MET A 1 -16.14 7.59 -15.85
CA MET A 1 -15.96 6.40 -14.98
C MET A 1 -17.02 6.47 -13.89
N THR A 2 -18.08 5.68 -14.01
CA THR A 2 -19.14 5.58 -12.99
C THR A 2 -18.57 4.84 -11.78
N VAL A 3 -18.54 5.49 -10.62
CA VAL A 3 -18.23 4.80 -9.35
C VAL A 3 -19.43 3.95 -9.02
N ASN A 4 -19.30 2.63 -9.18
CA ASN A 4 -20.35 1.67 -8.81
C ASN A 4 -20.65 1.79 -7.30
N PRO A 5 -21.92 1.66 -6.89
CA PRO A 5 -22.27 1.67 -5.48
C PRO A 5 -21.55 0.54 -4.74
N ILE A 6 -21.11 0.83 -3.52
CA ILE A 6 -20.43 -0.14 -2.65
C ILE A 6 -21.42 -1.27 -2.32
N ILE A 7 -21.12 -2.48 -2.79
CA ILE A 7 -21.93 -3.69 -2.55
C ILE A 7 -21.44 -4.50 -1.34
N ARG A 8 -20.31 -4.11 -0.73
CA ARG A 8 -19.67 -4.79 0.40
C ARG A 8 -18.97 -3.83 1.34
N ILE A 9 -18.86 -4.18 2.61
CA ILE A 9 -17.96 -3.48 3.55
C ILE A 9 -16.48 -3.84 3.29
N GLY A 10 -15.56 -3.03 3.81
CA GLY A 10 -14.11 -3.26 3.75
C GLY A 10 -13.34 -2.31 2.83
N GLY A 11 -13.98 -1.71 1.82
CA GLY A 11 -13.31 -0.78 0.91
C GLY A 11 -12.08 -1.43 0.25
N ARG A 12 -10.88 -0.90 0.55
CA ARG A 12 -9.60 -1.40 0.04
C ARG A 12 -9.02 -2.62 0.80
N ILE A 13 -9.83 -3.24 1.64
CA ILE A 13 -9.55 -4.53 2.27
C ILE A 13 -10.48 -5.54 1.61
N HIS A 14 -9.91 -6.51 0.91
CA HIS A 14 -10.66 -7.45 0.09
C HIS A 14 -9.90 -8.73 -0.20
N SER A 15 -10.34 -9.78 0.48
CA SER A 15 -9.89 -11.14 0.25
C SER A 15 -10.88 -11.87 -0.65
N VAL A 16 -10.38 -12.64 -1.61
CA VAL A 16 -11.18 -13.45 -2.53
C VAL A 16 -10.83 -14.93 -2.37
N PRO A 17 -11.83 -15.84 -2.34
CA PRO A 17 -11.54 -17.26 -2.40
C PRO A 17 -10.89 -17.60 -3.75
N PHE A 18 -9.91 -18.50 -3.72
CA PHE A 18 -9.16 -18.95 -4.89
C PHE A 18 -8.87 -20.44 -4.78
N GLY A 19 -9.18 -21.20 -5.83
CA GLY A 19 -9.13 -22.67 -5.83
C GLY A 19 -10.51 -23.27 -6.14
N ASP A 20 -10.55 -24.58 -6.40
CA ASP A 20 -11.75 -25.29 -6.85
C ASP A 20 -12.76 -25.45 -5.69
N ASP A 21 -14.04 -25.25 -6.00
CA ASP A 21 -15.19 -25.28 -5.08
C ASP A 21 -15.79 -26.69 -4.89
N GLY A 22 -15.08 -27.72 -5.34
CA GLY A 22 -15.47 -29.13 -5.27
C GLY A 22 -14.63 -29.96 -4.28
N GLU A 23 -15.11 -30.08 -3.04
CA GLU A 23 -14.81 -31.16 -2.07
C GLU A 23 -13.35 -31.40 -1.60
N THR A 24 -12.36 -30.63 -2.03
CA THR A 24 -10.97 -30.75 -1.52
C THR A 24 -10.58 -29.63 -0.56
N GLU A 25 -9.73 -29.93 0.43
CA GLU A 25 -9.21 -29.00 1.46
C GLU A 25 -8.34 -27.85 0.92
N ASP A 26 -8.17 -27.73 -0.40
CA ASP A 26 -7.25 -26.80 -1.07
C ASP A 26 -7.88 -25.44 -1.41
N GLN A 27 -8.85 -24.94 -0.62
CA GLN A 27 -9.34 -23.57 -0.78
C GLN A 27 -8.34 -22.58 -0.17
N ALA A 28 -7.76 -21.73 -1.02
CA ALA A 28 -6.92 -20.63 -0.60
C ALA A 28 -7.72 -19.31 -0.57
N THR A 29 -7.21 -18.37 0.21
CA THR A 29 -7.68 -16.98 0.20
C THR A 29 -6.58 -16.11 -0.40
N VAL A 30 -6.91 -15.35 -1.44
CA VAL A 30 -5.99 -14.40 -2.06
C VAL A 30 -6.41 -12.99 -1.68
N GLU A 31 -5.45 -12.18 -1.24
CA GLU A 31 -5.69 -10.76 -1.04
C GLU A 31 -5.62 -10.03 -2.37
N SER A 32 -6.71 -9.35 -2.73
CA SER A 32 -6.72 -8.51 -3.93
C SER A 32 -6.18 -7.10 -3.67
N GLU A 33 -6.04 -6.71 -2.40
CA GLU A 33 -5.59 -5.38 -1.97
C GLU A 33 -4.70 -5.46 -0.70
N ALA A 34 -5.10 -4.85 0.41
CA ALA A 34 -4.31 -4.83 1.63
C ALA A 34 -4.05 -6.24 2.18
N THR A 35 -2.77 -6.58 2.35
CA THR A 35 -2.33 -7.93 2.77
C THR A 35 -1.54 -7.91 4.07
N TRP A 36 -0.68 -6.91 4.24
CA TRP A 36 0.30 -6.85 5.33
C TRP A 36 -0.09 -5.82 6.37
N ILE A 37 0.12 -6.15 7.65
CA ILE A 37 0.22 -5.15 8.70
C ILE A 37 1.68 -4.74 8.79
N HIS A 38 1.94 -3.45 8.55
CA HIS A 38 3.28 -2.89 8.63
C HIS A 38 3.60 -2.43 10.05
N GLY A 39 4.52 -3.13 10.72
CA GLY A 39 4.97 -2.82 12.08
C GLY A 39 3.96 -3.12 13.20
N LYS A 40 4.32 -2.75 14.44
CA LYS A 40 3.51 -2.97 15.64
C LYS A 40 2.59 -1.79 15.96
N GLY A 41 1.63 -1.53 15.07
CA GLY A 41 0.62 -0.47 15.23
C GLY A 41 -0.72 -0.95 15.81
N PRO A 42 -1.74 -0.07 15.88
CA PRO A 42 -3.07 -0.41 16.41
C PRO A 42 -3.76 -1.59 15.70
N VAL A 43 -3.49 -1.80 14.41
CA VAL A 43 -4.04 -2.94 13.68
C VAL A 43 -3.38 -4.25 14.11
N ASN A 44 -2.10 -4.24 14.48
CA ASN A 44 -1.42 -5.40 15.05
C ASN A 44 -2.06 -5.78 16.39
N GLU A 45 -2.28 -4.82 17.28
CA GLU A 45 -2.95 -5.04 18.58
C GLU A 45 -4.36 -5.60 18.41
N LEU A 46 -5.12 -5.09 17.44
CA LEU A 46 -6.46 -5.56 17.13
C LEU A 46 -6.46 -6.99 16.56
N ALA A 47 -5.53 -7.29 15.66
CA ALA A 47 -5.39 -8.63 15.09
C ALA A 47 -4.98 -9.66 16.15
N ASP A 48 -4.08 -9.28 17.06
CA ASP A 48 -3.67 -10.09 18.21
C ASP A 48 -4.87 -10.38 19.12
N ALA A 49 -5.65 -9.35 19.47
CA ALA A 49 -6.85 -9.50 20.31
C ALA A 49 -7.94 -10.39 19.68
N PHE A 50 -7.87 -10.63 18.38
CA PHE A 50 -8.78 -11.51 17.64
C PHE A 50 -8.18 -12.87 17.26
N ASP A 51 -6.97 -13.19 17.75
CA ASP A 51 -6.21 -14.39 17.42
C ASP A 51 -6.03 -14.58 15.90
N LEU A 52 -5.73 -13.50 15.18
CA LEU A 52 -5.59 -13.49 13.72
C LEU A 52 -4.14 -13.46 13.22
N ILE A 53 -3.17 -13.21 14.10
CA ILE A 53 -1.77 -13.09 13.68
C ILE A 53 -1.20 -14.45 13.33
N ASP A 54 -0.66 -14.59 12.12
CA ASP A 54 0.17 -15.73 11.75
C ASP A 54 1.65 -15.43 12.03
N TYR A 55 2.17 -15.95 13.14
CA TYR A 55 3.59 -15.79 13.50
C TYR A 55 4.54 -16.72 12.72
N GLY A 56 4.01 -17.67 11.94
CA GLY A 56 4.80 -18.61 11.14
C GLY A 56 5.27 -18.03 9.81
N LEU A 57 4.63 -16.96 9.33
CA LEU A 57 4.92 -16.29 8.07
C LEU A 57 5.68 -14.97 8.32
N THR A 58 6.96 -15.08 8.68
CA THR A 58 7.89 -13.93 8.59
C THR A 58 8.55 -13.98 7.22
N GLU A 59 8.18 -13.06 6.32
CA GLU A 59 8.71 -13.06 4.94
C GLU A 59 10.06 -12.32 4.87
N ASP A 60 11.01 -12.91 4.15
CA ASP A 60 12.10 -12.15 3.52
C ASP A 60 11.51 -11.57 2.23
N GLU A 61 11.07 -10.31 2.29
CA GLU A 61 10.32 -9.58 1.24
C GLU A 61 10.97 -9.63 -0.15
N TYR A 62 12.24 -10.02 -0.24
CA TYR A 62 13.01 -10.08 -1.47
C TYR A 62 13.37 -11.49 -1.93
N HIS A 63 12.92 -12.52 -1.20
CA HIS A 63 13.24 -13.91 -1.53
C HIS A 63 12.63 -14.30 -2.89
N GLY A 64 13.46 -14.80 -3.80
CA GLY A 64 13.02 -15.24 -5.12
C GLY A 64 12.68 -14.12 -6.13
N MET A 65 12.82 -12.84 -5.77
CA MET A 65 12.51 -11.72 -6.67
C MET A 65 13.48 -11.58 -7.86
N TYR A 66 14.71 -12.11 -7.73
CA TYR A 66 15.78 -11.87 -8.70
C TYR A 66 15.98 -13.08 -9.62
N ALA A 67 15.34 -13.03 -10.79
CA ALA A 67 15.55 -13.95 -11.88
C ALA A 67 15.85 -13.20 -13.19
N GLY A 68 16.76 -13.74 -13.99
CA GLY A 68 17.02 -13.27 -15.34
C GLY A 68 15.83 -13.53 -16.27
N SER A 69 15.81 -12.86 -17.41
CA SER A 69 14.74 -12.99 -18.43
C SER A 69 14.58 -14.40 -19.00
N ASN A 70 15.58 -15.25 -18.83
CA ASN A 70 15.59 -16.67 -19.19
C ASN A 70 15.18 -17.60 -18.02
N GLY A 71 14.74 -17.05 -16.89
CA GLY A 71 14.37 -17.79 -15.68
C GLY A 71 15.55 -18.25 -14.81
N THR A 72 16.81 -17.91 -15.15
CA THR A 72 17.94 -18.27 -14.31
C THR A 72 17.99 -17.40 -13.06
N LYS A 73 18.27 -18.00 -11.90
CA LYS A 73 18.50 -17.24 -10.66
C LYS A 73 19.67 -16.28 -10.82
N CYS A 74 19.52 -15.06 -10.32
CA CYS A 74 20.63 -14.13 -10.23
C CYS A 74 21.70 -14.64 -9.24
N TYR A 75 22.96 -14.26 -9.47
CA TYR A 75 24.05 -14.60 -8.56
C TYR A 75 23.85 -13.91 -7.20
N GLU A 76 23.72 -14.71 -6.14
CA GLU A 76 23.30 -14.24 -4.81
C GLU A 76 24.22 -13.15 -4.24
N GLU A 77 25.53 -13.28 -4.43
CA GLU A 77 26.49 -12.30 -3.92
C GLU A 77 26.40 -10.96 -4.66
N LEU A 78 26.08 -10.98 -5.96
CA LEU A 78 25.80 -9.76 -6.71
C LEU A 78 24.52 -9.10 -6.19
N VAL A 79 23.44 -9.88 -6.01
CA VAL A 79 22.18 -9.40 -5.43
C VAL A 79 22.41 -8.75 -4.07
N ARG A 80 23.15 -9.41 -3.18
CA ARG A 80 23.47 -8.91 -1.85
C ARG A 80 24.20 -7.56 -1.92
N LYS A 81 25.28 -7.46 -2.71
CA LYS A 81 26.05 -6.21 -2.86
C LYS A 81 25.20 -5.09 -3.47
N SER A 82 24.44 -5.38 -4.52
CA SER A 82 23.57 -4.39 -5.15
C SER A 82 22.47 -3.89 -4.22
N ARG A 83 21.88 -4.77 -3.40
CA ARG A 83 20.94 -4.39 -2.34
C ARG A 83 21.59 -3.49 -1.30
N GLU A 84 22.81 -3.81 -0.85
CA GLU A 84 23.55 -2.98 0.10
C GLU A 84 23.87 -1.60 -0.45
N GLU A 85 24.25 -1.49 -1.72
CA GLU A 85 24.49 -0.21 -2.37
C GLU A 85 23.21 0.60 -2.57
N PHE A 86 22.12 -0.04 -2.98
CA PHE A 86 20.82 0.62 -3.12
C PHE A 86 20.27 1.08 -1.77
N ARG A 87 20.47 0.29 -0.70
CA ARG A 87 20.05 0.64 0.65
C ARG A 87 20.66 1.95 1.13
N LYS A 88 21.90 2.25 0.74
CA LYS A 88 22.53 3.55 1.06
C LYS A 88 21.75 4.73 0.45
N ILE A 89 21.24 4.57 -0.77
CA ILE A 89 20.40 5.61 -1.42
C ILE A 89 19.09 5.79 -0.65
N THR A 90 18.41 4.70 -0.29
CA THR A 90 17.13 4.77 0.42
C THR A 90 17.30 5.27 1.86
N GLU A 91 18.37 4.90 2.57
CA GLU A 91 18.71 5.45 3.89
C GLU A 91 18.95 6.97 3.80
N GLU A 92 19.59 7.46 2.74
CA GLU A 92 19.78 8.90 2.52
C GLU A 92 18.43 9.63 2.32
N LEU A 93 17.50 9.02 1.57
CA LEU A 93 16.15 9.54 1.31
C LEU A 93 15.29 9.57 2.58
N TYR A 94 15.16 8.44 3.27
CA TYR A 94 14.15 8.24 4.31
C TYR A 94 14.59 8.68 5.71
N GLU A 95 15.90 8.72 6.00
CA GLU A 95 16.40 9.15 7.31
C GLU A 95 16.61 10.67 7.40
N ASN A 96 15.97 11.46 6.51
CA ASN A 96 16.09 12.91 6.45
C ASN A 96 17.54 13.41 6.35
N LYS A 97 18.43 12.62 5.73
CA LYS A 97 19.84 13.00 5.53
C LYS A 97 20.03 13.97 4.36
N LEU A 98 18.97 14.30 3.63
CA LEU A 98 19.02 15.21 2.51
C LEU A 98 19.23 16.65 2.96
N SER A 99 20.24 17.31 2.39
CA SER A 99 20.44 18.75 2.56
C SER A 99 19.33 19.55 1.87
N ALA A 100 19.08 20.78 2.34
CA ALA A 100 18.15 21.71 1.67
C ALA A 100 18.49 21.97 0.18
N SER A 101 19.80 21.92 -0.16
CA SER A 101 20.24 22.01 -1.56
C SER A 101 19.86 20.78 -2.38
N SER A 102 19.89 19.58 -1.79
CA SER A 102 19.50 18.34 -2.45
C SER A 102 18.00 18.32 -2.74
N LEU A 103 17.17 18.80 -1.80
CA LEU A 103 15.72 18.91 -1.97
C LEU A 103 15.34 19.85 -3.12
N THR A 104 16.08 20.95 -3.31
CA THR A 104 15.85 21.87 -4.42
C THR A 104 16.32 21.30 -5.77
N LEU A 105 17.45 20.58 -5.76
CA LEU A 105 18.07 20.06 -6.98
C LEU A 105 17.34 18.83 -7.54
N TYR A 106 16.77 18.01 -6.66
CA TYR A 106 16.07 16.77 -7.00
C TYR A 106 14.67 16.80 -6.39
N PRO A 107 13.67 17.38 -7.07
CA PRO A 107 12.33 17.50 -6.51
C PRO A 107 11.59 16.15 -6.42
N SER A 108 12.02 15.12 -7.17
CA SER A 108 11.40 13.79 -7.18
C SER A 108 12.35 12.68 -6.74
N VAL A 109 11.78 11.61 -6.17
CA VAL A 109 12.52 10.42 -5.75
C VAL A 109 13.28 9.82 -6.92
N LEU A 110 12.68 9.75 -8.11
CA LEU A 110 13.36 9.24 -9.31
C LEU A 110 14.64 10.04 -9.63
N GLY A 111 14.54 11.36 -9.65
CA GLY A 111 15.67 12.23 -9.97
C GLY A 111 16.81 12.06 -8.98
N TYR A 112 16.49 11.90 -7.70
CA TYR A 112 17.49 11.65 -6.66
C TYR A 112 18.17 10.29 -6.83
N ILE A 113 17.38 9.21 -6.96
CA ILE A 113 17.90 7.84 -7.10
C ILE A 113 18.78 7.73 -8.34
N GLN A 114 18.33 8.25 -9.49
CA GLN A 114 19.10 8.17 -10.73
C GLN A 114 20.45 8.88 -10.62
N ASN A 115 20.49 10.06 -9.99
CA ASN A 115 21.74 10.79 -9.77
C ASN A 115 22.72 10.02 -8.86
N ARG A 116 22.21 9.31 -7.85
CA ARG A 116 23.04 8.53 -6.91
C ARG A 116 23.42 7.15 -7.44
N LEU A 117 22.62 6.57 -8.33
CA LEU A 117 22.76 5.20 -8.79
C LEU A 117 24.13 4.93 -9.43
N ASP A 118 24.57 5.81 -10.33
CA ASP A 118 25.88 5.64 -10.98
C ASP A 118 27.05 5.73 -9.98
N GLN A 119 26.90 6.51 -8.92
CA GLN A 119 27.92 6.69 -7.90
C GLN A 119 28.04 5.44 -7.01
N VAL A 120 26.91 4.86 -6.59
CA VAL A 120 26.92 3.67 -5.72
C VAL A 120 27.25 2.40 -6.52
N VAL A 121 26.75 2.26 -7.75
CA VAL A 121 27.09 1.11 -8.61
C VAL A 121 28.56 1.16 -9.05
N GLY A 122 29.14 2.35 -9.16
CA GLY A 122 30.58 2.51 -9.42
C GLY A 122 31.49 1.83 -8.40
N THR A 123 30.99 1.54 -7.19
CA THR A 123 31.72 0.81 -6.15
C THR A 123 31.81 -0.70 -6.39
N LEU A 124 30.96 -1.25 -7.27
CA LEU A 124 31.00 -2.66 -7.65
C LEU A 124 32.18 -2.95 -8.60
N PRO A 125 32.70 -4.19 -8.61
CA PRO A 125 33.66 -4.65 -9.60
C PRO A 125 33.18 -4.38 -11.03
N ASP A 126 34.08 -4.05 -11.96
CA ASP A 126 33.71 -3.65 -13.32
C ASP A 126 32.82 -4.67 -14.04
N ASN A 127 33.07 -5.97 -13.82
CA ASN A 127 32.29 -7.08 -14.38
C ASN A 127 30.89 -7.25 -13.77
N ASP A 128 30.65 -6.63 -12.61
CA ASP A 128 29.40 -6.73 -11.85
C ASP A 128 28.50 -5.50 -12.07
N ARG A 129 29.04 -4.40 -12.60
CA ARG A 129 28.33 -3.10 -12.67
C ARG A 129 27.03 -3.16 -13.43
N ASP A 130 26.99 -3.76 -14.62
CA ASP A 130 25.78 -3.81 -15.45
C ASP A 130 24.67 -4.63 -14.77
N GLY A 131 25.01 -5.83 -14.29
CA GLY A 131 24.06 -6.65 -13.52
C GLY A 131 23.60 -5.96 -12.24
N GLY A 132 24.49 -5.22 -11.57
CA GLY A 132 24.14 -4.41 -10.41
C GLY A 132 23.17 -3.27 -10.74
N LYS A 133 23.31 -2.61 -11.91
CA LYS A 133 22.32 -1.62 -12.37
C LYS A 133 20.95 -2.24 -12.57
N ASP A 134 20.89 -3.44 -13.15
CA ASP A 134 19.61 -4.12 -13.40
C ASP A 134 18.91 -4.55 -12.11
N ILE A 135 19.67 -5.01 -11.11
CA ILE A 135 19.14 -5.29 -9.77
C ILE A 135 18.63 -4.01 -9.11
N CYS A 136 19.39 -2.91 -9.16
CA CYS A 136 18.95 -1.63 -8.61
C CYS A 136 17.70 -1.09 -9.33
N ARG A 137 17.57 -1.26 -10.64
CA ARG A 137 16.34 -0.91 -11.39
C ARG A 137 15.14 -1.73 -10.92
N THR A 138 15.35 -3.00 -10.60
CA THR A 138 14.31 -3.85 -10.00
C THR A 138 13.90 -3.31 -8.63
N LEU A 139 14.86 -2.91 -7.80
CA LEU A 139 14.58 -2.28 -6.51
C LEU A 139 13.84 -0.94 -6.64
N MET A 140 14.13 -0.14 -7.68
CA MET A 140 13.34 1.06 -7.97
C MET A 140 11.87 0.73 -8.26
N LYS A 141 11.58 -0.42 -8.89
CA LYS A 141 10.19 -0.87 -9.08
C LYS A 141 9.52 -1.29 -7.77
N VAL A 142 10.28 -1.78 -6.80
CA VAL A 142 9.78 -2.00 -5.44
C VAL A 142 9.44 -0.67 -4.77
N GLU A 143 10.27 0.35 -4.94
CA GLU A 143 9.96 1.69 -4.43
C GLU A 143 8.69 2.28 -5.10
N GLU A 144 8.53 2.13 -6.43
CA GLU A 144 7.28 2.52 -7.11
C GLU A 144 6.05 1.83 -6.50
N TYR A 145 6.18 0.53 -6.20
CA TYR A 145 5.14 -0.24 -5.54
C TYR A 145 4.84 0.30 -4.13
N ASN A 146 5.87 0.57 -3.32
CA ASN A 146 5.73 1.10 -1.96
C ASN A 146 5.05 2.48 -1.95
N HIS A 147 5.35 3.34 -2.93
CA HIS A 147 4.72 4.67 -3.06
C HIS A 147 3.34 4.63 -3.72
N GLY A 148 2.99 3.55 -4.41
CA GLY A 148 1.77 3.44 -5.20
C GLY A 148 1.71 4.44 -6.37
N ALA A 149 2.87 4.92 -6.83
CA ALA A 149 3.01 5.93 -7.89
C ALA A 149 4.36 5.78 -8.61
N ALA A 150 4.44 6.37 -9.80
CA ALA A 150 5.72 6.48 -10.50
C ALA A 150 6.66 7.42 -9.72
N LEU A 151 7.95 7.07 -9.59
CA LEU A 151 8.88 7.80 -8.72
C LEU A 151 9.15 9.24 -9.17
N GLU A 152 8.88 9.58 -10.43
CA GLU A 152 8.91 10.94 -10.94
C GLU A 152 7.83 11.84 -10.34
N ASP A 153 6.69 11.25 -9.94
CA ASP A 153 5.54 11.94 -9.34
C ASP A 153 5.62 11.98 -7.80
N VAL A 154 6.57 11.26 -7.21
CA VAL A 154 6.80 11.20 -5.77
C VAL A 154 7.83 12.24 -5.37
N SER A 155 7.44 13.14 -4.46
CA SER A 155 8.34 14.16 -3.90
C SER A 155 9.41 13.53 -2.99
N VAL A 156 10.63 14.07 -3.02
CA VAL A 156 11.68 13.71 -2.05
C VAL A 156 11.38 14.18 -0.62
N PHE A 157 10.38 15.05 -0.45
CA PHE A 157 9.88 15.42 0.87
C PHE A 157 8.96 14.30 1.35
N ILE A 158 9.53 13.33 2.06
CA ILE A 158 8.83 12.16 2.59
C ILE A 158 8.76 12.32 4.11
N PRO A 159 7.68 12.86 4.67
CA PRO A 159 7.48 12.93 6.11
C PRO A 159 7.07 11.54 6.63
N ASP A 160 7.95 10.54 6.51
CA ASP A 160 7.63 9.18 6.93
C ASP A 160 7.96 8.95 8.41
N ASN A 161 6.95 8.47 9.13
CA ASN A 161 7.11 7.83 10.44
C ASN A 161 6.82 6.34 10.25
N ILE A 162 7.87 5.57 9.96
CA ILE A 162 7.75 4.11 9.85
C ILE A 162 7.51 3.55 11.26
N ILE A 163 6.41 2.82 11.42
CA ILE A 163 6.11 2.13 12.69
C ILE A 163 7.06 0.93 12.80
N PRO A 164 7.87 0.81 13.87
CA PRO A 164 8.81 -0.29 13.99
C PRO A 164 8.09 -1.62 14.19
N GLY A 165 8.72 -2.70 13.72
CA GLY A 165 8.22 -4.07 13.82
C GLY A 165 8.28 -4.78 12.48
N ASN A 166 8.10 -6.10 12.51
CA ASN A 166 8.04 -6.90 11.29
C ASN A 166 6.70 -6.71 10.59
N ASN A 167 6.72 -6.87 9.26
CA ASN A 167 5.49 -7.03 8.50
C ASN A 167 4.90 -8.40 8.80
N ILE A 168 3.59 -8.44 9.07
CA ILE A 168 2.88 -9.68 9.39
C ILE A 168 1.68 -9.86 8.46
N SER A 169 1.42 -11.10 8.08
CA SER A 169 0.18 -11.52 7.44
C SER A 169 -0.84 -11.96 8.48
N LEU A 170 -2.12 -11.96 8.09
CA LEU A 170 -3.20 -12.45 8.95
C LEU A 170 -3.70 -13.81 8.48
N THR A 171 -3.99 -14.69 9.44
CA THR A 171 -4.70 -15.94 9.20
C THR A 171 -6.08 -15.64 8.63
N GLY A 172 -6.39 -16.18 7.46
CA GLY A 172 -7.65 -15.90 6.76
C GLY A 172 -7.71 -14.52 6.09
N GLY A 173 -6.58 -13.81 6.03
CA GLY A 173 -6.47 -12.56 5.29
C GLY A 173 -6.88 -11.30 6.07
N TYR A 174 -6.59 -10.14 5.50
CA TYR A 174 -6.88 -8.83 6.10
C TYR A 174 -8.39 -8.59 6.26
N TYR A 175 -9.21 -9.20 5.37
CA TYR A 175 -10.66 -9.14 5.49
C TYR A 175 -11.18 -9.80 6.77
N ALA A 176 -10.45 -10.70 7.41
CA ALA A 176 -10.88 -11.33 8.67
C ALA A 176 -11.14 -10.30 9.80
N LEU A 177 -10.51 -9.13 9.73
CA LEU A 177 -10.77 -8.01 10.65
C LEU A 177 -12.11 -7.32 10.41
N ILE A 178 -12.55 -7.25 9.14
CA ILE A 178 -13.68 -6.40 8.73
C ILE A 178 -15.00 -6.86 9.35
N PRO A 179 -15.41 -8.14 9.28
CA PRO A 179 -16.61 -8.61 9.97
C PRO A 179 -16.50 -8.37 11.48
N ARG A 180 -15.37 -8.66 12.12
CA ARG A 180 -15.22 -8.51 13.59
C ARG A 180 -15.41 -7.06 14.04
N LEU A 181 -14.85 -6.11 13.30
CA LEU A 181 -15.10 -4.69 13.50
C LEU A 181 -16.55 -4.31 13.21
N ALA A 182 -17.14 -4.83 12.12
CA ALA A 182 -18.52 -4.54 11.77
C ALA A 182 -19.52 -5.05 12.81
N HIS A 183 -19.27 -6.19 13.47
CA HIS A 183 -20.14 -6.69 14.55
C HIS A 183 -20.18 -5.77 15.77
N THR A 184 -19.21 -4.86 15.94
CA THR A 184 -19.24 -3.86 17.02
C THR A 184 -20.27 -2.75 16.75
N VAL A 185 -20.77 -2.64 15.52
CA VAL A 185 -21.88 -1.77 15.16
C VAL A 185 -23.11 -2.63 14.83
N THR A 186 -24.30 -2.18 15.22
CA THR A 186 -25.51 -2.97 14.94
C THR A 186 -25.83 -3.00 13.44
N ASP A 187 -26.41 -4.09 12.93
CA ASP A 187 -26.81 -4.25 11.51
C ASP A 187 -27.68 -3.11 10.96
N LYS A 188 -28.37 -2.37 11.84
CA LYS A 188 -29.19 -1.21 11.48
C LYS A 188 -28.39 0.06 11.17
N THR A 189 -27.07 0.05 11.33
CA THR A 189 -26.22 1.24 11.24
C THR A 189 -25.45 1.33 9.92
N ILE A 190 -25.22 0.19 9.25
CA ILE A 190 -24.49 0.15 7.98
C ILE A 190 -25.47 -0.01 6.82
N HIS A 191 -25.56 1.01 5.97
CA HIS A 191 -26.37 0.97 4.76
C HIS A 191 -25.48 0.78 3.53
N ILE A 192 -25.48 -0.43 2.98
CA ILE A 192 -24.83 -0.73 1.69
C ILE A 192 -25.71 -0.30 0.51
N HIS A 193 -25.18 -0.34 -0.72
CA HIS A 193 -25.86 0.14 -1.93
C HIS A 193 -26.37 1.58 -1.85
N THR A 194 -25.80 2.35 -0.92
CA THR A 194 -26.18 3.72 -0.64
C THR A 194 -25.04 4.63 -1.06
N LYS A 195 -25.18 5.26 -2.22
CA LYS A 195 -24.21 6.27 -2.67
C LYS A 195 -24.69 7.64 -2.24
N VAL A 196 -23.85 8.33 -1.48
CA VAL A 196 -24.02 9.75 -1.16
C VAL A 196 -23.49 10.58 -2.31
N ILE A 197 -24.32 11.46 -2.87
CA ILE A 197 -23.94 12.35 -3.98
C ILE A 197 -23.75 13.80 -3.56
N ASN A 198 -24.33 14.21 -2.44
CA ASN A 198 -24.32 15.58 -1.94
C ASN A 198 -24.43 15.59 -0.42
N ILE A 199 -23.73 16.52 0.23
CA ILE A 199 -23.79 16.76 1.68
C ILE A 199 -24.14 18.24 1.89
N GLY A 200 -25.39 18.52 2.23
CA GLY A 200 -25.84 19.88 2.51
C GLY A 200 -25.55 20.26 3.95
N TYR A 201 -24.52 21.08 4.20
CA TYR A 201 -24.12 21.46 5.58
C TYR A 201 -25.04 22.50 6.23
N THR A 202 -25.75 23.31 5.45
CA THR A 202 -26.70 24.31 5.95
C THR A 202 -28.00 23.70 6.49
N ILE A 203 -28.34 22.50 6.03
CA ILE A 203 -29.58 21.79 6.37
C ILE A 203 -29.34 20.37 6.90
N HIS A 204 -28.06 19.98 7.04
CA HIS A 204 -27.60 18.68 7.53
C HIS A 204 -28.20 17.48 6.80
N LEU A 205 -28.21 17.50 5.46
CA LEU A 205 -28.84 16.48 4.62
C LEU A 205 -27.81 15.69 3.80
N CYS A 206 -28.03 14.37 3.72
CA CYS A 206 -27.34 13.50 2.77
C CYS A 206 -28.33 13.01 1.70
N GLU A 207 -28.03 13.27 0.43
CA GLU A 207 -28.88 12.87 -0.71
C GLU A 207 -28.29 11.65 -1.43
N SER A 208 -29.16 10.71 -1.81
CA SER A 208 -28.80 9.58 -2.69
C SER A 208 -28.95 9.91 -4.17
N GLU A 209 -28.44 9.04 -5.05
CA GLU A 209 -28.51 9.18 -6.52
C GLU A 209 -29.91 9.44 -7.09
N ASN A 210 -30.97 9.06 -6.38
CA ASN A 210 -32.36 9.31 -6.79
C ASN A 210 -32.92 10.65 -6.28
N GLY A 211 -32.09 11.54 -5.71
CA GLY A 211 -32.51 12.84 -5.17
C GLY A 211 -33.33 12.75 -3.88
N THR A 212 -33.41 11.57 -3.25
CA THR A 212 -34.09 11.40 -1.97
C THR A 212 -33.14 11.78 -0.84
N ILE A 213 -33.60 12.65 0.06
CA ILE A 213 -32.94 12.88 1.36
C ILE A 213 -32.99 11.56 2.12
N MET A 214 -31.83 10.97 2.37
CA MET A 214 -31.76 9.66 3.01
C MET A 214 -31.49 9.76 4.51
N TYR A 215 -30.72 10.76 4.94
CA TYR A 215 -30.32 10.91 6.34
C TYR A 215 -30.21 12.38 6.74
N THR A 216 -30.51 12.64 8.02
CA THR A 216 -30.22 13.89 8.73
C THR A 216 -29.26 13.59 9.89
N ALA A 217 -28.18 14.36 10.04
CA ALA A 217 -27.22 14.13 11.13
C ALA A 217 -26.57 15.44 11.60
N SER A 218 -26.34 15.59 12.90
CA SER A 218 -25.65 16.77 13.44
C SER A 218 -24.18 16.86 13.00
N HIS A 219 -23.58 15.72 12.64
CA HIS A 219 -22.19 15.63 12.19
C HIS A 219 -22.09 14.60 11.05
N VAL A 220 -21.21 14.85 10.09
CA VAL A 220 -20.92 13.94 8.99
C VAL A 220 -19.41 13.71 8.95
N ILE A 221 -19.00 12.44 8.91
CA ILE A 221 -17.60 12.04 8.75
C ILE A 221 -17.44 11.43 7.36
N VAL A 222 -16.59 12.02 6.53
CA VAL A 222 -16.33 11.57 5.16
C VAL A 222 -15.04 10.77 5.13
N THR A 223 -15.14 9.49 4.77
CA THR A 223 -14.00 8.55 4.71
C THR A 223 -13.73 8.04 3.29
N ASN A 224 -14.27 8.72 2.27
CA ASN A 224 -14.03 8.39 0.88
C ASN A 224 -12.54 8.44 0.53
N SER A 225 -12.10 7.59 -0.39
CA SER A 225 -10.71 7.59 -0.84
C SER A 225 -10.35 8.91 -1.53
N LEU A 226 -9.08 9.29 -1.44
CA LEU A 226 -8.57 10.51 -2.08
C LEU A 226 -8.89 10.57 -3.58
N GLY A 227 -8.85 9.43 -4.28
CA GLY A 227 -9.19 9.34 -5.70
C GLY A 227 -10.67 9.63 -6.00
N VAL A 228 -11.58 9.40 -5.04
CA VAL A 228 -12.98 9.82 -5.15
C VAL A 228 -13.08 11.33 -4.95
N LEU A 229 -12.45 11.87 -3.90
CA LEU A 229 -12.48 13.30 -3.59
C LEU A 229 -11.93 14.16 -4.74
N LYS A 230 -10.83 13.76 -5.38
CA LYS A 230 -10.24 14.46 -6.54
C LYS A 230 -11.15 14.51 -7.78
N LYS A 231 -12.14 13.63 -7.88
CA LYS A 231 -13.08 13.57 -9.03
C LYS A 231 -14.33 14.41 -8.82
N ILE A 232 -14.57 14.84 -7.59
CA ILE A 232 -15.74 15.65 -7.24
C ILE A 232 -15.42 17.11 -7.60
N SER A 233 -16.34 17.78 -8.29
CA SER A 233 -16.16 19.19 -8.67
C SER A 233 -15.97 20.04 -7.41
N PRO A 234 -15.13 21.09 -7.42
CA PRO A 234 -15.00 22.01 -6.29
C PRO A 234 -16.34 22.54 -5.75
N ASP A 235 -17.36 22.60 -6.61
CA ASP A 235 -18.71 23.09 -6.29
C ASP A 235 -19.60 22.07 -5.57
N THR A 236 -19.11 20.86 -5.28
CA THR A 236 -19.91 19.75 -4.69
C THR A 236 -19.69 19.58 -3.18
N PHE A 237 -18.93 20.47 -2.56
CA PHE A 237 -18.69 20.49 -1.10
C PHE A 237 -18.95 21.88 -0.53
#